data_AF-A0A524FT22-F1
#
_entry.id   AF-A0A524FT22-F1
#
_cell.length_a   1.000
_cell.length_b   1.000
_cell.length_c   1.000
_cell.angle_alpha   90.00
_cell.angle_beta   90.00
_cell.angle_gamma   90.00
#
_symmetry.space_group_name_H-M   'P 1'
#
loop_
_entity.id
_entity.type
_entity.pdbx_description
1 polymer ?
#
loop_
_entity_poly.entity_id
_entity_poly.type
_entity_poly.pdbx_seq_one_letter_code
_entity_poly.pdbx_strand_id
1 'polypeptide(L)' 'AFGFAFDTDNEKAILFGGVQLGSDQPNDTWAYDFQTNTWEEMIQIPDSPYLLIALITIPVIAVVILIAYIFMKKRA' A
#
# COMPACT_ATOMS: atom_id res chain seq x y z
N ALA A 1 -3.37 -13.09 -16.08
CA ALA A 1 -2.10 -12.94 -16.83
C ALA A 1 -0.99 -12.76 -15.80
N PHE A 2 0.17 -13.36 -16.00
CA PHE A 2 1.33 -13.23 -15.12
C PHE A 2 2.57 -12.90 -15.96
N GLY A 3 3.59 -12.29 -15.37
CA GLY A 3 4.77 -11.85 -16.09
C GLY A 3 6.01 -11.82 -15.19
N PHE A 4 7.17 -11.97 -15.82
CA PHE A 4 8.46 -11.88 -15.16
C PHE A 4 9.44 -11.14 -16.07
N ALA A 5 10.16 -10.17 -15.51
CA ALA A 5 11.14 -9.35 -16.25
C ALA A 5 12.35 -9.04 -15.37
N PHE A 6 13.50 -8.84 -16.00
CA PHE A 6 14.69 -8.32 -15.34
C PHE A 6 14.91 -6.86 -15.72
N ASP A 7 15.09 -6.02 -14.71
CA ASP A 7 15.59 -4.66 -14.82
C ASP A 7 17.10 -4.69 -14.56
N THR A 8 17.87 -4.65 -15.65
CA THR A 8 19.34 -4.71 -15.57
C THR A 8 19.96 -3.43 -15.05
N ASP A 9 19.28 -2.28 -15.18
CA ASP A 9 19.83 -0.99 -14.78
C ASP A 9 19.74 -0.81 -13.26
N ASN A 10 18.71 -1.38 -12.64
CA ASN A 10 18.50 -1.33 -11.19
C ASN A 10 18.87 -2.63 -10.47
N GLU A 11 19.32 -3.66 -11.19
CA GLU A 11 19.59 -5.00 -10.66
C GLU A 11 18.38 -5.54 -9.87
N LYS A 12 17.21 -5.58 -10.53
CA LYS A 12 15.97 -6.12 -9.94
C LYS A 12 15.28 -7.14 -10.84
N ALA A 13 14.62 -8.11 -10.21
CA ALA A 13 13.68 -9.00 -10.90
C ALA A 13 12.25 -8.61 -10.55
N ILE A 14 11.42 -8.35 -11.56
CA ILE A 14 10.04 -7.92 -11.42
C ILE A 14 9.11 -9.10 -11.69
N LEU A 15 8.23 -9.40 -10.74
CA LEU A 15 7.19 -10.41 -10.83
C LEU A 15 5.82 -9.73 -10.77
N PHE A 16 4.96 -10.02 -11.75
CA PHE A 16 3.57 -9.56 -11.76
C PHE A 16 2.60 -10.74 -11.73
N GLY A 17 1.68 -10.69 -10.77
CA GLY A 17 0.66 -11.71 -10.56
C GLY A 17 1.23 -13.09 -10.27
N GLY A 18 0.48 -14.13 -10.64
CA GLY A 18 0.86 -15.53 -10.36
C GLY A 18 -0.35 -16.45 -10.32
N VAL A 19 -0.19 -17.60 -9.67
CA VAL A 19 -1.30 -18.55 -9.45
C VAL A 19 -1.31 -18.92 -7.97
N GLN A 20 -2.44 -18.68 -7.31
CA GLN A 20 -2.68 -19.12 -5.94
C GLN A 20 -3.87 -20.08 -5.92
N LEU A 21 -3.65 -21.28 -5.38
CA LEU A 21 -4.68 -22.32 -5.36
C LEU A 21 -5.78 -21.97 -4.36
N GLY A 22 -7.03 -22.01 -4.81
CA GLY A 22 -8.20 -21.78 -3.95
C GLY A 22 -8.52 -20.31 -3.67
N SER A 23 -7.86 -19.38 -4.35
CA SER A 23 -8.17 -17.94 -4.28
C SER A 23 -8.19 -17.30 -5.67
N ASP A 24 -8.57 -16.03 -5.70
CA ASP A 24 -8.43 -15.22 -6.89
C ASP A 24 -6.96 -15.09 -7.30
N GLN A 25 -6.75 -14.79 -8.57
CA GLN A 25 -5.43 -14.65 -9.15
C GLN A 25 -4.78 -13.37 -8.64
N PRO A 26 -3.55 -13.43 -8.07
CA PRO A 26 -2.88 -12.24 -7.61
C PRO A 26 -2.68 -11.23 -8.74
N ASN A 27 -2.86 -9.95 -8.40
CA ASN A 27 -2.66 -8.80 -9.28
C ASN A 27 -1.63 -7.80 -8.72
N ASP A 28 -0.91 -8.21 -7.68
CA ASP A 28 0.21 -7.51 -7.08
C ASP A 28 1.45 -7.58 -7.98
N THR A 29 2.38 -6.66 -7.73
CA THR A 29 3.69 -6.62 -8.37
C THR A 29 4.73 -6.66 -7.28
N TRP A 30 5.76 -7.48 -7.45
CA TRP A 30 6.87 -7.62 -6.51
C TRP A 30 8.19 -7.37 -7.23
N ALA A 31 9.13 -6.73 -6.55
CA ALA A 31 10.50 -6.58 -6.98
C ALA A 31 11.42 -7.35 -6.04
N TYR A 32 12.29 -8.18 -6.60
CA TYR A 32 13.41 -8.74 -5.87
C TYR A 32 14.65 -7.89 -6.12
N ASP A 33 15.23 -7.38 -5.05
CA ASP A 33 16.45 -6.57 -5.07
C ASP A 33 17.67 -7.47 -4.81
N PHE A 34 18.59 -7.54 -5.77
CA PHE A 34 19.77 -8.40 -5.69
C PHE A 34 20.83 -7.86 -4.71
N GLN A 35 20.85 -6.55 -4.43
CA GLN A 35 21.82 -5.95 -3.51
C GLN A 35 21.46 -6.22 -2.06
N THR A 36 20.17 -6.12 -1.72
CA THR A 36 19.67 -6.36 -0.37
C THR A 36 19.21 -7.79 -0.15
N ASN A 37 19.07 -8.59 -1.22
CA ASN A 37 18.56 -9.96 -1.20
C ASN A 37 17.16 -10.03 -0.55
N THR A 38 16.28 -9.11 -0.95
CA THR A 38 14.93 -9.00 -0.39
C THR A 38 13.87 -8.85 -1.46
N TRP A 39 12.67 -9.36 -1.15
CA TRP A 39 11.45 -9.08 -1.91
C TRP A 39 10.75 -7.85 -1.34
N GLU A 40 10.34 -6.95 -2.22
CA GLU A 40 9.58 -5.75 -1.90
C GLU A 40 8.31 -5.72 -2.74
N GLU A 41 7.16 -5.53 -2.09
CA GLU A 41 5.90 -5.32 -2.81
C GLU A 41 5.93 -3.94 -3.47
N MET A 42 5.77 -3.92 -4.80
CA MET A 42 5.66 -2.69 -5.57
C MET A 42 4.24 -2.18 -5.49
N ILE A 43 4.00 -1.32 -4.50
CA ILE A 43 2.75 -0.58 -4.41
C ILE A 43 2.83 0.54 -5.44
N GLN A 44 1.95 0.52 -6.43
CA GLN A 44 1.70 1.72 -7.22
C GLN A 44 1.13 2.76 -6.26
N ILE A 45 1.94 3.75 -5.91
CA ILE A 45 1.42 5.03 -5.47
C ILE A 45 0.93 5.65 -6.77
N PRO A 46 -0.39 5.68 -7.05
CA PRO A 46 -0.83 6.52 -8.15
C PRO A 46 -0.31 7.91 -7.82
N ASP A 47 0.08 8.71 -8.81
CA ASP A 47 0.38 10.13 -8.62
C ASP A 47 -0.86 10.82 -8.03
N SER A 48 -1.05 10.66 -6.73
CA SER A 48 -2.33 10.71 -6.05
C SER A 48 -2.18 11.80 -5.01
N PRO A 49 -2.66 13.02 -5.31
CA PRO A 49 -2.72 14.08 -4.33
C PRO A 49 -3.51 13.66 -3.08
N TYR A 50 -4.28 12.57 -3.16
CA TYR A 50 -5.03 12.01 -2.05
C TYR A 50 -4.19 11.34 -0.96
N LEU A 51 -2.93 10.93 -1.18
CA LEU A 51 -2.13 10.38 -0.07
C LEU A 51 -1.70 11.46 0.93
N LEU A 52 -1.24 12.61 0.43
CA LEU A 52 -0.94 13.76 1.30
C LEU A 52 -2.21 14.25 2.02
N ILE A 53 -3.34 14.25 1.32
CA ILE A 53 -4.64 14.61 1.92
C ILE A 53 -5.10 13.53 2.91
N ALA A 54 -4.88 12.23 2.66
CA ALA A 54 -5.29 11.14 3.54
C ALA A 54 -4.48 11.10 4.84
N LEU A 55 -3.17 11.37 4.78
CA LEU A 55 -2.30 11.47 5.95
C LEU A 55 -2.73 12.59 6.91
N ILE A 56 -3.39 13.64 6.40
CA ILE A 56 -3.88 14.77 7.19
C ILE A 56 -5.34 14.58 7.61
N THR A 57 -6.20 14.07 6.73
CA THR A 57 -7.64 13.98 6.98
C THR A 57 -8.02 12.88 7.97
N ILE A 58 -7.35 11.73 7.95
CA ILE A 58 -7.60 10.62 8.89
C ILE A 58 -7.40 11.06 10.36
N PRO A 59 -6.25 11.64 10.76
CA PRO A 59 -6.06 12.09 12.14
C PRO A 59 -7.00 13.25 12.50
N VAL A 60 -7.31 14.16 11.57
CA VAL A 60 -8.25 15.27 11.83
C VAL A 60 -9.67 14.76 12.10
N ILE A 61 -10.19 13.82 11.31
CA ILE A 61 -11.51 13.21 11.54
C ILE A 61 -11.53 12.47 12.88
N ALA A 62 -10.47 11.72 13.21
CA ALA A 62 -10.35 11.02 14.49
C ALA A 62 -10.39 11.99 15.69
N VAL A 63 -9.71 13.14 15.59
CA VAL A 63 -9.73 14.19 16.61
C VAL A 63 -11.10 14.82 16.75
N VAL A 64 -11.80 15.12 15.65
CA VAL A 64 -13.16 15.68 15.69
C VAL A 64 -14.14 14.71 16.36
N ILE A 65 -14.08 13.43 16.01
CA ILE A 65 -14.90 12.38 16.63
C ILE A 65 -14.59 12.27 18.13
N LEU A 66 -13.31 12.29 18.50
CA LEU A 66 -12.88 12.23 19.90
C LEU A 66 -13.38 13.44 20.71
N ILE A 67 -13.28 14.65 20.15
CA ILE A 67 -13.79 15.87 20.80
C ILE A 67 -15.31 15.79 20.97
N ALA A 68 -16.04 15.39 19.93
CA ALA A 68 -17.48 15.21 19.99
C ALA A 68 -17.88 14.18 21.06
N TYR A 69 -17.16 13.05 21.12
CA TYR A 69 -17.36 12.01 22.14
C TYR A 69 -17.14 12.55 23.56
N ILE A 70 -16.04 13.27 23.79
CA ILE A 70 -15.74 13.88 25.10
C ILE A 70 -16.86 14.86 25.49
N PHE A 71 -17.34 15.66 24.55
CA PHE A 71 -18.41 16.61 24.79
C PHE A 71 -19.75 15.93 25.12
N MET A 72 -20.12 14.89 24.37
CA MET A 72 -21.31 14.09 24.64
C MET A 72 -21.24 13.43 26.02
N LYS A 73 -20.08 12.88 26.40
CA LYS A 73 -19.89 12.27 27.71
C LYS A 73 -19.91 13.26 28.87
N LYS A 74 -19.48 14.51 28.66
CA LYS A 74 -19.54 15.58 29.68
C LYS A 74 -20.95 16.15 29.91
N ARG A 75 -21.88 15.91 28.99
CA ARG A 75 -23.28 16.35 29.07
C ARG A 75 -24.23 15.28 29.62
N ALA A 76 -23.74 14.06 29.86
CA ALA A 76 -24.44 12.98 30.54
C ALA A 76 -24.08 12.98 32.03
#